data_AF-A0AAN7I5U4-F1
#
_entry.id   AF-A0AAN7I5U4-F1
#
_cell.length_a   1.000
_cell.length_b   1.000
_cell.length_c   1.000
_cell.angle_alpha   90.00
_cell.angle_beta   90.00
_cell.angle_gamma   90.00
#
_symmetry.space_group_name_H-M   'P 1'
#
loop_
_entity.id
_entity.type
_entity.pdbx_description
1 polymer ?
#
loop_
_entity_poly.entity_id
_entity_poly.type
_entity_poly.pdbx_seq_one_letter_code
_entity_poly.pdbx_strand_id
1 'polypeptide(L)'
;MEGPCNRDIAISVSCVDWVSLFEAMHQIIVRNTEECVRLEAVSVMIVILMRSNAYMEREKFGKATVFESLSQLLRKEAGLRVQRHAVHLLYLLLNCPKLLVMFCSGSNEGGTAAVPVDDDARPQKFIKVLQGLADCVACSGNGIQELTLRRNAITVLAFLASSGKPGFEIFVRSKLYREANFIMLILQVLVSEIDIEETAVCVESPEIFKERTLLIREALILLNRLVSNPAYSVTVLWVLTNSRDMASLTIDIATRLSWEYQRHGHSDCITRQMRESEIVNLARVFRKRVFTYLGHNIS
;
A
#
# COMPACT_ATOMS: atom_id res chain seq x y z
N MET A 1 39.93 43.53 -17.28
CA MET A 1 39.79 42.38 -18.21
C MET A 1 41.03 41.53 -17.99
N GLU A 2 41.01 40.30 -17.49
CA GLU A 2 39.96 39.32 -17.15
C GLU A 2 40.44 38.59 -15.88
N GLY A 3 39.50 38.26 -14.98
CA GLY A 3 39.80 37.46 -13.80
C GLY A 3 39.94 35.97 -14.14
N PRO A 4 40.57 35.15 -13.28
CA PRO A 4 40.69 33.73 -13.53
C PRO A 4 39.31 33.09 -13.49
N CYS A 5 38.87 32.54 -14.63
CA CYS A 5 37.65 31.77 -14.75
C CYS A 5 37.64 30.63 -13.73
N ASN A 6 36.64 30.64 -12.87
CA ASN A 6 36.19 29.49 -12.09
C ASN A 6 36.07 28.28 -13.02
N ARG A 7 37.02 27.36 -12.93
CA ARG A 7 36.87 26.01 -13.47
C ARG A 7 35.78 25.32 -12.67
N ASP A 8 34.58 25.40 -13.20
CA ASP A 8 33.60 24.32 -13.29
C ASP A 8 33.78 23.21 -12.25
N ILE A 9 33.10 23.36 -11.12
CA ILE A 9 32.58 22.22 -10.35
C ILE A 9 31.38 21.68 -11.14
N ALA A 10 31.61 21.28 -12.38
CA ALA A 10 30.74 20.38 -13.10
C ALA A 10 31.26 18.98 -12.78
N ILE A 11 31.01 18.51 -11.55
CA ILE A 11 31.18 17.10 -11.21
C ILE A 11 30.23 16.36 -12.15
N SER A 12 30.79 15.77 -13.20
CA SER A 12 30.03 14.94 -14.12
C SER A 12 29.46 13.78 -13.30
N VAL A 13 28.16 13.80 -13.08
CA VAL A 13 27.37 12.73 -12.44
C VAL A 13 27.46 11.39 -13.22
N SER A 14 28.26 11.33 -14.29
CA SER A 14 28.50 10.16 -15.16
C SER A 14 29.38 9.06 -14.54
N CYS A 15 29.95 9.24 -13.34
CA CYS A 15 30.85 8.26 -12.71
C CYS A 15 30.37 7.80 -11.31
N VAL A 16 29.08 7.93 -10.99
CA VAL A 16 28.56 7.40 -9.73
C VAL A 16 28.11 5.96 -9.95
N ASP A 17 28.78 5.01 -9.29
CA ASP A 17 28.27 3.65 -9.19
C ASP A 17 27.06 3.61 -8.24
N TRP A 18 25.89 3.75 -8.85
CA TRP A 18 24.61 3.74 -8.16
C TRP A 18 24.33 2.43 -7.43
N VAL A 19 24.88 1.30 -7.89
CA VAL A 19 24.68 0.00 -7.24
C VAL A 19 25.45 -0.05 -5.93
N SER A 20 26.74 0.29 -5.96
CA SER A 20 27.56 0.37 -4.75
C SER A 20 27.01 1.39 -3.74
N LEU A 21 26.53 2.54 -4.22
CA LEU A 21 25.90 3.54 -3.33
C LEU A 21 24.61 3.01 -2.68
N PHE A 22 23.75 2.34 -3.46
CA PHE A 22 22.53 1.74 -2.94
C PHE A 22 22.83 0.67 -1.89
N GLU A 23 23.84 -0.17 -2.14
CA GLU A 23 24.31 -1.18 -1.17
C GLU A 23 24.89 -0.55 0.09
N ALA A 24 25.66 0.53 -0.03
CA ALA A 24 26.18 1.27 1.12
C ALA A 24 25.03 1.82 1.99
N MET A 25 24.00 2.40 1.38
CA MET A 25 22.82 2.87 2.11
C MET A 25 22.05 1.71 2.76
N HIS A 26 21.91 0.59 2.06
CA HIS A 26 21.30 -0.63 2.61
C HIS A 26 22.07 -1.14 3.84
N GLN A 27 23.42 -1.11 3.80
CA GLN A 27 24.24 -1.48 4.95
C GLN A 27 24.09 -0.51 6.12
N ILE A 28 23.93 0.79 5.87
CA ILE A 28 23.62 1.77 6.92
C ILE A 28 22.29 1.43 7.59
N ILE A 29 21.26 1.10 6.82
CA ILE A 29 19.96 0.68 7.36
C ILE A 29 20.09 -0.54 8.27
N VAL A 30 20.85 -1.55 7.85
CA VAL A 30 21.02 -2.80 8.62
C VAL A 30 21.78 -2.58 9.92
N ARG A 31 22.75 -1.65 9.94
CA ARG A 31 23.64 -1.43 11.10
C ARG A 31 23.11 -0.43 12.12
N ASN A 32 22.08 0.34 11.78
CA ASN A 32 21.61 1.45 12.61
C ASN A 32 20.15 1.25 13.03
N THR A 33 19.82 1.60 14.27
CA THR A 33 18.45 1.59 14.79
C THR A 33 17.84 2.99 14.87
N GLU A 34 18.66 4.04 14.80
CA GLU A 34 18.19 5.43 14.83
C GLU A 34 17.27 5.75 13.66
N GLU A 35 16.10 6.33 13.96
CA GLU A 35 15.07 6.64 12.95
C GLU A 35 15.60 7.61 11.90
N CYS A 36 16.28 8.69 12.30
CA CYS A 36 16.80 9.70 11.39
C CYS A 36 17.83 9.13 10.41
N VAL A 37 18.80 8.33 10.89
CA VAL A 37 19.82 7.71 10.05
C VAL A 37 19.19 6.76 9.03
N ARG A 38 18.26 5.90 9.48
CA ARG A 38 17.53 4.99 8.58
C ARG A 38 16.68 5.76 7.57
N LEU A 39 16.04 6.85 7.98
CA LEU A 39 15.21 7.69 7.12
C LEU A 39 16.03 8.29 5.97
N GLU A 40 17.18 8.87 6.27
CA GLU A 40 18.06 9.46 5.23
C GLU A 40 18.59 8.39 4.27
N ALA A 41 19.03 7.24 4.79
CA ALA A 41 19.50 6.14 3.95
C ALA A 41 18.40 5.63 3.00
N VAL A 42 17.17 5.43 3.49
CA VAL A 42 16.03 5.05 2.64
C VAL A 42 15.70 6.14 1.62
N SER A 43 15.82 7.41 1.99
CA SER A 43 15.57 8.55 1.09
C SER A 43 16.56 8.59 -0.07
N VAL A 44 17.85 8.34 0.18
CA VAL A 44 18.86 8.20 -0.87
C VAL A 44 18.54 7.01 -1.78
N MET A 45 18.17 5.85 -1.22
CA MET A 45 17.77 4.68 -2.01
C MET A 45 16.56 4.98 -2.91
N ILE A 46 15.55 5.72 -2.41
CA ILE A 46 14.39 6.15 -3.20
C ILE A 46 14.82 7.04 -4.37
N VAL A 47 15.71 8.01 -4.15
CA VAL A 47 16.20 8.88 -5.23
C VAL A 47 16.91 8.06 -6.30
N ILE A 48 17.73 7.08 -5.93
CA ILE A 48 18.37 6.16 -6.87
C ILE A 48 17.33 5.41 -7.70
N LEU A 49 16.30 4.84 -7.05
CA LEU A 49 15.25 4.10 -7.77
C LEU A 49 14.42 5.00 -8.69
N MET A 50 14.09 6.23 -8.28
CA MET A 50 13.36 7.19 -9.11
C MET A 50 14.13 7.58 -10.36
N ARG A 51 15.46 7.60 -10.31
CA ARG A 51 16.32 7.85 -11.49
C ARG A 51 16.47 6.62 -12.39
N SER A 52 16.34 5.42 -11.84
CA SER A 52 16.49 4.17 -12.59
C SER A 52 15.29 3.85 -13.48
N ASN A 53 15.54 3.27 -14.65
CA ASN A 53 14.47 2.73 -15.49
C ASN A 53 13.88 1.45 -14.83
N ALA A 54 12.57 1.46 -14.61
CA ALA A 54 11.85 0.37 -13.94
C ALA A 54 11.98 -0.99 -14.64
N TYR A 55 12.05 -1.00 -15.97
CA TYR A 55 12.03 -2.23 -16.79
C TYR A 55 13.43 -2.77 -17.07
N MET A 56 14.43 -1.90 -17.17
CA MET A 56 15.76 -2.27 -17.64
C MET A 56 16.81 -2.35 -16.54
N GLU A 57 16.71 -1.52 -15.51
CA GLU A 57 17.82 -1.32 -14.56
C GLU A 57 17.46 -1.73 -13.14
N ARG A 58 16.18 -1.65 -12.77
CA ARG A 58 15.76 -1.68 -11.36
C ARG A 58 15.91 -3.04 -10.68
N GLU A 59 15.95 -4.12 -11.46
CA GLU A 59 16.12 -5.49 -10.96
C GLU A 59 17.35 -5.64 -10.07
N LYS A 60 18.48 -5.01 -10.41
CA LYS A 60 19.75 -5.12 -9.66
C LYS A 60 19.69 -4.62 -8.22
N PHE A 61 18.69 -3.78 -7.89
CA PHE A 61 18.48 -3.24 -6.54
C PHE A 61 17.56 -4.12 -5.70
N GLY A 62 16.84 -5.08 -6.30
CA GLY A 62 15.83 -5.91 -5.65
C GLY A 62 16.37 -7.15 -4.94
N LYS A 63 17.59 -7.09 -4.39
CA LYS A 63 18.22 -8.26 -3.74
C LYS A 63 17.39 -8.77 -2.56
N ALA A 64 17.48 -10.07 -2.28
CA ALA A 64 16.80 -10.70 -1.14
C ALA A 64 16.97 -9.95 0.19
N THR A 65 18.18 -9.48 0.50
CA THR A 65 18.51 -8.75 1.74
C THR A 65 17.80 -7.40 1.84
N VAL A 66 17.45 -6.79 0.71
CA VAL A 66 16.69 -5.52 0.67
C VAL A 66 15.25 -5.75 1.12
N PHE A 67 14.62 -6.85 0.67
CA PHE A 67 13.29 -7.23 1.13
C PHE A 67 13.26 -7.62 2.61
N GLU A 68 14.33 -8.24 3.12
CA GLU A 68 14.46 -8.51 4.56
C GLU A 68 14.52 -7.21 5.37
N SER A 69 15.32 -6.23 4.96
CA SER A 69 15.36 -4.91 5.61
C SER A 69 14.03 -4.18 5.49
N LEU A 70 13.37 -4.20 4.32
CA LEU A 70 12.02 -3.64 4.15
C LEU A 70 11.03 -4.24 5.13
N SER A 71 11.10 -5.54 5.39
CA SER A 71 10.21 -6.19 6.35
C SER A 71 10.38 -5.69 7.79
N GLN A 72 11.52 -5.10 8.13
CA GLN A 72 11.78 -4.47 9.42
C GLN A 72 11.37 -2.99 9.40
N LEU A 73 11.66 -2.27 8.31
CA LEU A 73 11.35 -0.85 8.17
C LEU A 73 9.84 -0.56 8.06
N LEU A 74 9.06 -1.53 7.60
CA LEU A 74 7.60 -1.42 7.51
C LEU A 74 6.90 -1.63 8.85
N ARG A 75 7.58 -2.14 9.88
CA ARG A 75 6.96 -2.36 11.19
C ARG A 75 6.86 -1.08 11.99
N LYS A 76 5.94 -1.06 12.96
CA LYS A 76 5.68 0.10 13.81
C LYS A 76 6.92 0.58 14.57
N GLU A 77 7.83 -0.33 14.95
CA GLU A 77 9.04 0.00 15.70
C GLU A 77 10.06 0.81 14.88
N ALA A 78 9.89 0.89 13.55
CA ALA A 78 10.79 1.66 12.70
C ALA A 78 10.55 3.18 12.77
N GLY A 79 9.38 3.61 13.27
CA GLY A 79 8.96 5.00 13.25
C GLY A 79 8.18 5.38 12.00
N LEU A 80 7.21 6.29 12.15
CA LEU A 80 6.20 6.61 11.14
C LEU A 80 6.82 7.17 9.84
N ARG A 81 7.87 7.99 9.96
CA ARG A 81 8.54 8.60 8.80
C ARG A 81 9.29 7.54 7.99
N VAL A 82 9.95 6.61 8.68
CA VAL A 82 10.67 5.49 8.06
C VAL A 82 9.67 4.55 7.38
N GLN A 83 8.56 4.18 8.02
CA GLN A 83 7.51 3.36 7.41
C GLN A 83 7.00 3.99 6.11
N ARG A 84 6.72 5.31 6.12
CA ARG A 84 6.25 6.01 4.93
C ARG A 84 7.23 5.93 3.75
N HIS A 85 8.52 6.11 4.02
CA HIS A 85 9.56 5.98 2.99
C HIS A 85 9.76 4.51 2.58
N ALA A 86 9.66 3.56 3.50
CA ALA A 86 9.75 2.14 3.20
C ALA A 86 8.61 1.65 2.30
N VAL A 87 7.37 2.14 2.51
CA VAL A 87 6.23 1.87 1.62
C VAL A 87 6.51 2.42 0.21
N HIS A 88 7.08 3.62 0.10
CA HIS A 88 7.44 4.21 -1.20
C HIS A 88 8.60 3.44 -1.86
N LEU A 89 9.62 3.05 -1.10
CA LEU A 89 10.73 2.22 -1.59
C LEU A 89 10.22 0.88 -2.13
N LEU A 90 9.32 0.21 -1.39
CA LEU A 90 8.66 -1.02 -1.82
C LEU A 90 7.87 -0.78 -3.11
N TYR A 91 7.06 0.28 -3.18
CA TYR A 91 6.32 0.62 -4.40
C TYR A 91 7.25 0.77 -5.61
N LEU A 92 8.34 1.52 -5.48
CA LEU A 92 9.29 1.73 -6.58
C LEU A 92 9.96 0.42 -7.01
N LEU A 93 10.37 -0.44 -6.08
CA LEU A 93 10.91 -1.77 -6.41
C LEU A 93 9.89 -2.62 -7.18
N LEU A 94 8.64 -2.66 -6.69
CA LEU A 94 7.56 -3.45 -7.31
C LEU A 94 7.09 -2.88 -8.65
N ASN A 95 7.43 -1.63 -8.99
CA ASN A 95 7.23 -1.12 -10.35
C ASN A 95 8.18 -1.80 -11.38
N CYS A 96 9.18 -2.54 -10.94
CA CYS A 96 9.95 -3.43 -11.81
C CYS A 96 9.16 -4.74 -12.03
N PRO A 97 8.74 -5.09 -13.26
CA PRO A 97 7.91 -6.27 -13.50
C PRO A 97 8.56 -7.58 -13.03
N LYS A 98 9.88 -7.70 -13.14
CA LYS A 98 10.61 -8.90 -12.68
C LYS A 98 10.55 -9.06 -11.15
N LEU A 99 10.76 -7.97 -10.41
CA LEU A 99 10.64 -7.97 -8.95
C LEU A 99 9.19 -8.16 -8.51
N LEU A 100 8.24 -7.59 -9.23
CA LEU A 100 6.80 -7.80 -8.98
C LEU A 100 6.41 -9.26 -9.12
N VAL A 101 6.80 -9.90 -10.24
CA VAL A 101 6.52 -11.32 -10.48
C VAL A 101 7.17 -12.17 -9.39
N MET A 102 8.43 -11.91 -9.05
CA MET A 102 9.14 -12.59 -7.96
C MET A 102 8.40 -12.45 -6.62
N PHE A 103 8.00 -11.23 -6.26
CA PHE A 103 7.29 -10.95 -5.01
C PHE A 103 5.90 -11.59 -4.95
N CYS A 104 5.13 -11.52 -6.03
CA CYS A 104 3.77 -12.05 -6.10
C CYS A 104 3.74 -13.58 -6.20
N SER A 105 4.59 -14.18 -7.04
CA SER A 105 4.65 -15.63 -7.23
C SER A 105 5.36 -16.35 -6.07
N GLY A 106 6.19 -15.65 -5.30
CA GLY A 106 7.03 -16.28 -4.30
C GLY A 106 8.21 -17.05 -4.88
N SER A 107 8.60 -16.80 -6.14
CA SER A 107 9.77 -17.45 -6.73
C SER A 107 11.08 -16.98 -6.08
N ASN A 108 12.02 -17.89 -5.84
CA ASN A 108 13.37 -17.53 -5.42
C ASN A 108 14.22 -17.02 -6.61
N GLU A 109 15.18 -16.13 -6.33
CA GLU A 109 16.17 -15.68 -7.30
C GLU A 109 17.13 -16.83 -7.64
N GLY A 110 16.94 -17.46 -8.81
CA GLY A 110 17.86 -18.45 -9.37
C GLY A 110 17.68 -19.88 -8.82
N GLY A 111 17.27 -20.80 -9.69
CA GLY A 111 17.25 -22.23 -9.37
C GLY A 111 16.50 -23.07 -10.39
N THR A 112 17.26 -23.82 -11.18
CA THR A 112 16.87 -24.96 -12.02
C THR A 112 15.98 -25.98 -11.30
N ALA A 113 15.27 -26.76 -12.13
CA ALA A 113 14.22 -27.72 -11.79
C ALA A 113 14.43 -28.65 -10.57
N ALA A 114 13.28 -28.96 -9.97
CA ALA A 114 12.86 -30.16 -9.22
C ALA A 114 13.22 -30.30 -7.73
N VAL A 115 12.21 -30.17 -6.85
CA VAL A 115 11.61 -31.23 -5.97
C VAL A 115 10.19 -30.74 -5.57
N PRO A 116 9.12 -31.57 -5.57
CA PRO A 116 7.82 -31.17 -5.06
C PRO A 116 7.84 -31.23 -3.52
N VAL A 117 8.17 -30.11 -2.89
CA VAL A 117 8.02 -29.90 -1.45
C VAL A 117 6.93 -28.83 -1.30
N ASP A 118 5.74 -29.23 -0.84
CA ASP A 118 4.54 -28.41 -0.61
C ASP A 118 4.57 -27.04 -1.31
N ASP A 119 4.23 -27.08 -2.61
CA ASP A 119 4.59 -26.12 -3.67
C ASP A 119 3.88 -24.76 -3.59
N ASP A 120 3.35 -24.37 -2.42
CA ASP A 120 2.51 -23.17 -2.22
C ASP A 120 3.05 -22.19 -1.15
N ALA A 121 4.20 -22.48 -0.54
CA ALA A 121 4.74 -21.65 0.53
C ALA A 121 5.61 -20.49 0.00
N ARG A 122 5.02 -19.28 -0.05
CA ARG A 122 5.74 -18.03 -0.34
C ARG A 122 6.98 -17.86 0.57
N PRO A 123 8.13 -17.40 0.06
CA PRO A 123 9.33 -17.14 0.85
C PRO A 123 9.03 -16.25 2.06
N GLN A 124 9.55 -16.65 3.23
CA GLN A 124 9.27 -16.00 4.52
C GLN A 124 9.56 -14.49 4.51
N LYS A 125 10.57 -14.04 3.73
CA LYS A 125 10.88 -12.61 3.56
C LYS A 125 9.71 -11.81 2.99
N PHE A 126 9.03 -12.34 1.97
CA PHE A 126 7.88 -11.66 1.35
C PHE A 126 6.65 -11.71 2.25
N ILE A 127 6.45 -12.80 2.99
CA ILE A 127 5.41 -12.88 4.03
C ILE A 127 5.63 -11.79 5.09
N LYS A 128 6.86 -11.62 5.59
CA LYS A 128 7.19 -10.57 6.56
C LYS A 128 7.01 -9.15 5.99
N VAL A 129 7.27 -8.93 4.70
CA VAL A 129 6.97 -7.66 4.04
C VAL A 129 5.47 -7.40 3.99
N LEU A 130 4.65 -8.40 3.66
CA LEU A 130 3.18 -8.28 3.72
C LEU A 130 2.68 -7.99 5.12
N GLN A 131 3.25 -8.64 6.14
CA GLN A 131 2.94 -8.34 7.54
C GLN A 131 3.27 -6.89 7.91
N GLY A 132 4.46 -6.39 7.54
CA GLY A 132 4.80 -4.99 7.75
C GLY A 132 3.88 -4.02 6.99
N LEU A 133 3.45 -4.38 5.78
CA LEU A 133 2.46 -3.59 5.03
C LEU A 133 1.10 -3.59 5.75
N ALA A 134 0.71 -4.71 6.36
CA ALA A 134 -0.48 -4.79 7.19
C ALA A 134 -0.37 -3.88 8.44
N ASP A 135 0.79 -3.82 9.09
CA ASP A 135 1.04 -2.90 10.19
C ASP A 135 0.91 -1.43 9.76
N CYS A 136 1.33 -1.10 8.52
CA CYS A 136 1.15 0.24 7.95
C CYS A 136 -0.34 0.57 7.71
N VAL A 137 -1.13 -0.40 7.24
CA VAL A 137 -2.59 -0.23 7.04
C VAL A 137 -3.31 -0.10 8.38
N ALA A 138 -2.91 -0.89 9.38
CA ALA A 138 -3.47 -0.89 10.73
C ALA A 138 -2.89 0.21 11.63
N CYS A 139 -2.12 1.16 11.07
CA CYS A 139 -1.52 2.25 11.82
C CYS A 139 -2.60 3.07 12.55
N SER A 140 -2.50 3.15 13.87
CA SER A 140 -3.42 3.88 14.74
C SER A 140 -3.09 5.38 14.76
N GLY A 141 -4.10 6.24 14.64
CA GLY A 141 -3.94 7.68 14.79
C GLY A 141 -4.59 8.47 13.65
N ASN A 142 -4.96 9.71 13.94
CA ASN A 142 -5.76 10.56 13.04
C ASN A 142 -4.96 11.75 12.49
N GLY A 143 -3.65 11.75 12.69
CA GLY A 143 -2.77 12.78 12.14
C GLY A 143 -2.58 12.61 10.63
N ILE A 144 -2.12 13.69 10.00
CA ILE A 144 -1.86 13.74 8.56
C ILE A 144 -0.86 12.65 8.12
N GLN A 145 0.12 12.33 8.96
CA GLN A 145 1.18 11.38 8.64
C GLN A 145 0.66 9.94 8.66
N GLU A 146 -0.17 9.60 9.65
CA GLU A 146 -0.82 8.29 9.79
C GLU A 146 -1.81 8.04 8.66
N LEU A 147 -2.63 9.04 8.31
CA LEU A 147 -3.54 8.96 7.16
C LEU A 147 -2.76 8.76 5.85
N THR A 148 -1.67 9.53 5.67
CA THR A 148 -0.81 9.40 4.48
C THR A 148 -0.18 8.00 4.40
N LEU A 149 0.32 7.46 5.53
CA LEU A 149 0.92 6.13 5.56
C LEU A 149 -0.11 5.06 5.16
N ARG A 150 -1.30 5.08 5.77
CA ARG A 150 -2.38 4.14 5.46
C ARG A 150 -2.79 4.21 3.99
N ARG A 151 -2.95 5.42 3.45
CA ARG A 151 -3.28 5.64 2.04
C ARG A 151 -2.20 5.05 1.13
N ASN A 152 -0.93 5.36 1.37
CA ASN A 152 0.17 4.88 0.55
C ASN A 152 0.27 3.34 0.60
N ALA A 153 0.04 2.73 1.76
CA ALA A 153 0.01 1.28 1.89
C ALA A 153 -1.14 0.66 1.09
N ILE A 154 -2.33 1.26 1.14
CA ILE A 154 -3.49 0.86 0.32
C ILE A 154 -3.20 1.03 -1.18
N THR A 155 -2.48 2.07 -1.60
CA THR A 155 -2.07 2.23 -3.00
C THR A 155 -1.14 1.11 -3.45
N VAL A 156 -0.20 0.67 -2.61
CA VAL A 156 0.65 -0.50 -2.91
C VAL A 156 -0.21 -1.78 -3.02
N LEU A 157 -1.18 -1.96 -2.13
CA LEU A 157 -2.12 -3.08 -2.21
C LEU A 157 -2.95 -3.02 -3.50
N ALA A 158 -3.45 -1.85 -3.88
CA ALA A 158 -4.17 -1.64 -5.14
C ALA A 158 -3.32 -1.98 -6.37
N PHE A 159 -2.03 -1.69 -6.32
CA PHE A 159 -1.08 -2.08 -7.35
C PHE A 159 -0.89 -3.60 -7.41
N LEU A 160 -0.72 -4.27 -6.26
CA LEU A 160 -0.65 -5.73 -6.16
C LEU A 160 -1.92 -6.42 -6.68
N ALA A 161 -3.10 -5.87 -6.37
CA ALA A 161 -4.37 -6.39 -6.88
C ALA A 161 -4.48 -6.31 -8.42
N SER A 162 -3.69 -5.44 -9.05
CA SER A 162 -3.62 -5.27 -10.51
C SER A 162 -2.55 -6.12 -11.19
N SER A 163 -1.69 -6.83 -10.44
CA SER A 163 -0.57 -7.59 -11.02
C SER A 163 -0.93 -9.00 -11.53
N GLY A 164 -2.23 -9.27 -11.67
CA GLY A 164 -2.76 -10.55 -12.13
C GLY A 164 -3.01 -11.55 -10.99
N LYS A 165 -3.15 -12.84 -11.35
CA LYS A 165 -3.49 -13.93 -10.43
C LYS A 165 -2.63 -13.97 -9.15
N PRO A 166 -1.29 -14.02 -9.20
CA PRO A 166 -0.48 -14.20 -7.99
C PRO A 166 -0.52 -12.97 -7.05
N GLY A 167 -0.76 -11.78 -7.59
CA GLY A 167 -1.00 -10.57 -6.79
C GLY A 167 -2.36 -10.61 -6.10
N PHE A 168 -3.39 -11.08 -6.80
CA PHE A 168 -4.73 -11.22 -6.25
C PHE A 168 -4.79 -12.25 -5.12
N GLU A 169 -4.10 -13.39 -5.28
CA GLU A 169 -4.04 -14.45 -4.28
C GLU A 169 -3.47 -13.98 -2.93
N ILE A 170 -2.72 -12.87 -2.88
CA ILE A 170 -2.32 -12.22 -1.63
C ILE A 170 -3.54 -11.90 -0.77
N PHE A 171 -4.59 -11.32 -1.34
CA PHE A 171 -5.76 -10.88 -0.59
C PHE A 171 -6.61 -12.03 -0.04
N VAL A 172 -6.56 -13.18 -0.69
CA VAL A 172 -7.41 -14.35 -0.36
C VAL A 172 -6.65 -15.37 0.49
N ARG A 173 -5.38 -15.64 0.16
CA ARG A 173 -4.58 -16.70 0.80
C ARG A 173 -3.70 -16.22 1.94
N SER A 174 -3.26 -14.96 1.95
CA SER A 174 -2.35 -14.50 2.99
C SER A 174 -3.10 -14.39 4.33
N LYS A 175 -2.79 -15.29 5.27
CA LYS A 175 -3.16 -15.12 6.67
C LYS A 175 -2.18 -14.14 7.30
N LEU A 176 -2.67 -12.97 7.71
CA LEU A 176 -1.90 -12.02 8.51
C LEU A 176 -2.02 -12.41 10.00
N TYR A 177 -1.53 -11.56 10.90
CA TYR A 177 -1.70 -11.78 12.33
C TYR A 177 -3.17 -11.97 12.70
N ARG A 178 -3.44 -12.93 13.60
CA ARG A 178 -4.80 -13.27 14.09
C ARG A 178 -5.79 -13.69 12.99
N GLU A 179 -5.31 -14.31 11.91
CA GLU A 179 -6.12 -14.82 10.79
C GLU A 179 -6.86 -13.76 9.97
N ALA A 180 -6.66 -12.47 10.24
CA ALA A 180 -7.20 -11.40 9.42
C ALA A 180 -6.52 -11.41 8.03
N ASN A 181 -7.30 -11.16 6.99
CA ASN A 181 -6.77 -10.89 5.66
C ASN A 181 -6.76 -9.37 5.40
N PHE A 182 -6.11 -8.94 4.32
CA PHE A 182 -6.06 -7.51 3.96
C PHE A 182 -7.45 -6.91 3.75
N ILE A 183 -8.42 -7.70 3.27
CA ILE A 183 -9.80 -7.22 3.05
C ILE A 183 -10.41 -6.78 4.38
N MET A 184 -10.32 -7.62 5.43
CA MET A 184 -10.78 -7.28 6.78
C MET A 184 -10.11 -6.01 7.31
N LEU A 185 -8.79 -5.88 7.15
CA LEU A 185 -8.05 -4.69 7.59
C LEU A 185 -8.53 -3.41 6.88
N ILE A 186 -8.79 -3.49 5.57
CA ILE A 186 -9.30 -2.35 4.79
C ILE A 186 -10.71 -1.96 5.26
N LEU A 187 -11.58 -2.94 5.53
CA LEU A 187 -12.93 -2.67 6.06
C LEU A 187 -12.85 -2.01 7.45
N GLN A 188 -11.97 -2.49 8.33
CA GLN A 188 -11.77 -1.91 9.66
C GLN A 188 -11.26 -0.47 9.59
N VAL A 189 -10.32 -0.18 8.68
CA VAL A 189 -9.85 1.19 8.43
C VAL A 189 -10.99 2.07 7.96
N LEU A 190 -11.80 1.60 6.99
CA LEU A 190 -12.93 2.37 6.47
C LEU A 190 -13.95 2.69 7.57
N VAL A 191 -14.38 1.70 8.37
CA VAL A 191 -15.33 1.96 9.47
C VAL A 191 -14.76 2.95 10.47
N SER A 192 -13.50 2.76 10.90
CA SER A 192 -12.85 3.69 11.82
C SER A 192 -12.85 5.12 11.30
N GLU A 193 -12.54 5.34 10.02
CA GLU A 193 -12.52 6.69 9.44
C GLU A 193 -13.92 7.29 9.28
N ILE A 194 -14.94 6.49 8.94
CA ILE A 194 -16.32 6.97 8.89
C ILE A 194 -16.81 7.35 10.30
N ASP A 195 -16.52 6.53 11.31
CA ASP A 195 -16.89 6.81 12.70
C ASP A 195 -16.24 8.12 13.19
N ILE A 196 -14.98 8.37 12.84
CA ILE A 196 -14.30 9.63 13.15
C ILE A 196 -14.95 10.80 12.40
N GLU A 197 -15.28 10.64 11.13
CA GLU A 197 -15.98 11.68 10.36
C GLU A 197 -17.33 12.04 11.00
N GLU A 198 -18.10 11.06 11.47
CA GLU A 198 -19.43 11.30 12.06
C GLU A 198 -19.36 11.85 13.48
N THR A 199 -18.37 11.45 14.27
CA THR A 199 -18.20 11.88 15.67
C THR A 199 -17.41 13.18 15.83
N ALA A 200 -16.76 13.68 14.78
CA ALA A 200 -16.00 14.93 14.83
C ALA A 200 -16.94 16.13 15.11
N VAL A 201 -17.08 16.49 16.39
CA VAL A 201 -17.80 17.66 16.90
C VAL A 201 -17.03 18.97 16.59
N CYS A 202 -15.73 18.88 16.32
CA CYS A 202 -14.86 20.02 16.04
C CYS A 202 -14.50 20.11 14.54
N VAL A 203 -14.25 21.32 14.05
CA VAL A 203 -13.81 21.57 12.67
C VAL A 203 -12.43 20.97 12.49
N GLU A 204 -12.37 19.81 11.84
CA GLU A 204 -11.14 19.19 11.41
C GLU A 204 -10.35 20.13 10.48
N SER A 205 -9.02 20.07 10.53
CA SER A 205 -8.21 20.86 9.60
C SER A 205 -8.50 20.43 8.15
N PRO A 206 -8.57 21.39 7.19
CA PRO A 206 -8.85 21.07 5.80
C PRO A 206 -7.89 20.04 5.19
N GLU A 207 -6.64 20.02 5.66
CA GLU A 207 -5.60 19.07 5.24
C GLU A 207 -5.90 17.64 5.70
N ILE A 208 -6.29 17.47 6.97
CA ILE A 208 -6.63 16.14 7.51
C ILE A 208 -7.90 15.63 6.85
N PHE A 209 -8.92 16.49 6.66
CA PHE A 209 -10.14 16.12 5.95
C PHE A 209 -9.86 15.67 4.51
N LYS A 210 -8.98 16.39 3.80
CA LYS A 210 -8.55 16.03 2.45
C LYS A 210 -7.83 14.68 2.42
N GLU A 211 -6.87 14.47 3.31
CA GLU A 211 -6.13 13.20 3.36
C GLU A 211 -7.03 12.01 3.74
N ARG A 212 -7.99 12.19 4.66
CA ARG A 212 -8.99 11.16 4.97
C ARG A 212 -9.88 10.86 3.77
N THR A 213 -10.35 11.89 3.07
CA THR A 213 -11.14 11.73 1.85
C THR A 213 -10.37 10.89 0.82
N LEU A 214 -9.09 11.20 0.61
CA LEU A 214 -8.23 10.44 -0.29
C LEU A 214 -8.02 8.99 0.18
N LEU A 215 -7.83 8.76 1.48
CA LEU A 215 -7.73 7.43 2.07
C LEU A 215 -8.99 6.58 1.79
N ILE A 216 -10.18 7.11 2.09
CA ILE A 216 -11.46 6.43 1.85
C ILE A 216 -11.63 6.11 0.36
N ARG A 217 -11.31 7.08 -0.50
CA ARG A 217 -11.36 6.92 -1.96
C ARG A 217 -10.48 5.76 -2.44
N GLU A 218 -9.20 5.74 -2.06
CA GLU A 218 -8.27 4.69 -2.50
C GLU A 218 -8.68 3.30 -1.99
N ALA A 219 -9.18 3.22 -0.75
CA ALA A 219 -9.72 1.98 -0.18
C ALA A 219 -10.92 1.46 -0.98
N LEU A 220 -11.88 2.33 -1.32
CA LEU A 220 -13.03 1.96 -2.15
C LEU A 220 -12.66 1.58 -3.57
N ILE A 221 -11.66 2.23 -4.17
CA ILE A 221 -11.13 1.85 -5.49
C ILE A 221 -10.54 0.44 -5.43
N LEU A 222 -9.74 0.13 -4.42
CA LEU A 222 -9.18 -1.20 -4.21
C LEU A 222 -10.30 -2.24 -4.03
N LEU A 223 -11.27 -2.00 -3.14
CA LEU A 223 -12.39 -2.92 -2.92
C LEU A 223 -13.19 -3.15 -4.21
N ASN A 224 -13.54 -2.08 -4.93
CA ASN A 224 -14.23 -2.21 -6.22
C ASN A 224 -13.40 -3.00 -7.22
N ARG A 225 -12.09 -2.79 -7.31
CA ARG A 225 -11.20 -3.57 -8.19
C ARG A 225 -11.22 -5.05 -7.84
N LEU A 226 -11.19 -5.38 -6.55
CA LEU A 226 -11.25 -6.77 -6.08
C LEU A 226 -12.59 -7.43 -6.45
N VAL A 227 -13.73 -6.80 -6.16
CA VAL A 227 -15.07 -7.35 -6.49
C VAL A 227 -15.44 -7.20 -7.98
N SER A 228 -14.61 -6.56 -8.78
CA SER A 228 -14.78 -6.43 -10.23
C SER A 228 -13.91 -7.36 -11.05
N ASN A 229 -13.03 -8.11 -10.41
CA ASN A 229 -12.15 -9.01 -11.13
C ASN A 229 -12.95 -10.18 -11.73
N PRO A 230 -12.87 -10.43 -13.06
CA PRO A 230 -13.66 -11.48 -13.69
C PRO A 230 -13.32 -12.89 -13.19
N ALA A 231 -12.07 -13.12 -12.76
CA ALA A 231 -11.63 -14.42 -12.28
C ALA A 231 -11.86 -14.66 -10.78
N TYR A 232 -11.93 -13.59 -9.98
CA TYR A 232 -11.91 -13.70 -8.50
C TYR A 232 -13.05 -12.99 -7.77
N SER A 233 -13.91 -12.26 -8.47
CA SER A 233 -15.01 -11.50 -7.85
C SER A 233 -15.88 -12.36 -6.92
N VAL A 234 -16.25 -13.57 -7.34
CA VAL A 234 -17.02 -14.53 -6.51
C VAL A 234 -16.27 -14.88 -5.23
N THR A 235 -14.99 -15.21 -5.32
CA THR A 235 -14.16 -15.53 -4.14
C THR A 235 -14.06 -14.36 -3.18
N VAL A 236 -13.87 -13.13 -3.68
CA VAL A 236 -13.82 -11.93 -2.84
C VAL A 236 -15.17 -11.63 -2.21
N LEU A 237 -16.25 -11.71 -2.97
CA LEU A 237 -17.60 -11.51 -2.46
C LEU A 237 -17.94 -12.55 -1.39
N TRP A 238 -17.51 -13.79 -1.58
CA TRP A 238 -17.57 -14.81 -0.54
C TRP A 238 -16.76 -14.39 0.69
N VAL A 239 -15.49 -14.00 0.57
CA VAL A 239 -14.68 -13.54 1.73
C VAL A 239 -15.35 -12.37 2.48
N LEU A 240 -15.94 -11.42 1.75
CA LEU A 240 -16.67 -10.28 2.32
C LEU A 240 -17.95 -10.68 3.08
N THR A 241 -18.49 -11.87 2.83
CA THR A 241 -19.81 -12.31 3.33
C THR A 241 -19.77 -13.63 4.09
N ASN A 242 -18.60 -14.27 4.21
CA ASN A 242 -18.44 -15.61 4.79
C ASN A 242 -18.56 -15.63 6.33
N SER A 243 -18.46 -14.47 6.98
CA SER A 243 -18.72 -14.35 8.42
C SER A 243 -19.66 -13.20 8.71
N ARG A 244 -20.36 -13.29 9.84
CA ARG A 244 -21.28 -12.24 10.30
C ARG A 244 -20.57 -10.90 10.44
N ASP A 245 -19.37 -10.90 11.01
CA ASP A 245 -18.60 -9.67 11.24
C ASP A 245 -18.16 -9.02 9.92
N MET A 246 -17.64 -9.82 8.98
CA MET A 246 -17.25 -9.34 7.64
C MET A 246 -18.46 -8.80 6.88
N ALA A 247 -19.58 -9.54 6.89
CA ALA A 247 -20.80 -9.15 6.21
C ALA A 247 -21.36 -7.85 6.80
N SER A 248 -21.38 -7.73 8.14
CA SER A 248 -21.86 -6.54 8.85
C SER A 248 -21.01 -5.32 8.51
N LEU A 249 -19.68 -5.41 8.58
CA LEU A 249 -18.78 -4.32 8.22
C LEU A 249 -18.96 -3.92 6.74
N THR A 250 -19.03 -4.91 5.85
CA THR A 250 -19.20 -4.68 4.41
C THR A 250 -20.51 -3.95 4.11
N ILE A 251 -21.62 -4.38 4.69
CA ILE A 251 -22.95 -3.77 4.50
C ILE A 251 -22.99 -2.37 5.12
N ASP A 252 -22.41 -2.18 6.30
CA ASP A 252 -22.36 -0.89 7.00
C ASP A 252 -21.63 0.16 6.16
N ILE A 253 -20.38 -0.13 5.76
CA ILE A 253 -19.57 0.74 4.90
C ILE A 253 -20.30 1.05 3.59
N ALA A 254 -20.79 0.01 2.91
CA ALA A 254 -21.47 0.16 1.63
C ALA A 254 -22.73 1.02 1.76
N THR A 255 -23.42 0.95 2.90
CA THR A 255 -24.61 1.75 3.17
C THR A 255 -24.22 3.18 3.51
N ARG A 256 -23.42 3.42 4.55
CA ARG A 256 -23.05 4.76 5.03
C ARG A 256 -22.37 5.61 3.96
N LEU A 257 -21.42 5.05 3.21
CA LEU A 257 -20.72 5.80 2.16
C LEU A 257 -21.55 6.02 0.88
N SER A 258 -22.64 5.29 0.67
CA SER A 258 -23.52 5.48 -0.51
C SER A 258 -24.51 6.64 -0.34
N TRP A 259 -24.63 7.17 0.87
CA TRP A 259 -25.55 8.27 1.18
C TRP A 259 -24.86 9.60 0.84
N GLU A 260 -25.64 10.52 0.29
CA GLU A 260 -25.17 11.88 0.03
C GLU A 260 -24.99 12.60 1.36
N TYR A 261 -23.73 12.86 1.71
CA TYR A 261 -23.38 13.55 2.94
C TYR A 261 -23.22 15.04 2.67
N GLN A 262 -24.20 15.86 3.10
CA GLN A 262 -24.11 17.32 3.01
C GLN A 262 -23.41 17.89 4.25
N ARG A 263 -22.07 17.89 4.26
CA ARG A 263 -21.32 18.65 5.27
C ARG A 263 -21.19 20.11 4.82
N HIS A 264 -21.76 21.02 5.60
CA HIS A 264 -21.53 22.45 5.43
C HIS A 264 -20.25 22.81 6.19
N GLY A 265 -19.11 22.89 5.50
CA GLY A 265 -17.82 23.22 6.09
C GLY A 265 -16.82 23.86 5.11
N HIS A 266 -15.78 24.48 5.66
CA HIS A 266 -14.67 25.12 4.93
C HIS A 266 -13.69 24.09 4.33
N SER A 267 -14.15 23.20 3.45
CA SER A 267 -13.27 22.37 2.61
C SER A 267 -13.16 22.95 1.21
N ASP A 268 -12.00 22.80 0.57
CA ASP A 268 -11.82 23.14 -0.85
C ASP A 268 -12.85 22.43 -1.76
N CYS A 269 -13.30 23.09 -2.82
CA CYS A 269 -14.40 22.63 -3.67
C CYS A 269 -14.12 21.26 -4.30
N ILE A 270 -12.85 20.98 -4.64
CA ILE A 270 -12.42 19.70 -5.21
C ILE A 270 -12.56 18.57 -4.21
N THR A 271 -12.11 18.79 -2.97
CA THR A 271 -12.17 17.77 -1.91
C THR A 271 -13.62 17.46 -1.56
N ARG A 272 -14.46 18.50 -1.52
CA ARG A 272 -15.90 18.35 -1.32
C ARG A 272 -16.55 17.54 -2.46
N GLN A 273 -16.27 17.89 -3.71
CA GLN A 273 -16.78 17.16 -4.88
C GLN A 273 -16.36 15.68 -4.85
N MET A 274 -15.12 15.39 -4.47
CA MET A 274 -14.62 14.02 -4.33
C MET A 274 -15.42 13.24 -3.26
N ARG A 275 -15.69 13.86 -2.11
CA ARG A 275 -16.42 13.21 -1.01
C ARG A 275 -17.91 13.03 -1.30
N GLU A 276 -18.55 14.03 -1.90
CA GLU A 276 -20.00 14.08 -2.15
C GLU A 276 -20.43 13.34 -3.43
N SER A 277 -19.53 13.18 -4.41
CA SER A 277 -19.86 12.54 -5.69
C SER A 277 -19.02 11.29 -5.95
N GLU A 278 -17.68 11.40 -5.98
CA GLU A 278 -16.84 10.27 -6.40
C GLU A 278 -16.91 9.09 -5.41
N ILE A 279 -16.72 9.38 -4.11
CA ILE A 279 -16.80 8.36 -3.05
C ILE A 279 -18.21 7.75 -3.00
N VAL A 280 -19.25 8.57 -3.12
CA VAL A 280 -20.65 8.11 -3.14
C VAL A 280 -20.89 7.16 -4.32
N ASN A 281 -20.40 7.50 -5.52
CA ASN A 281 -20.52 6.64 -6.69
C ASN A 281 -19.74 5.33 -6.54
N LEU A 282 -18.50 5.38 -6.05
CA LEU A 282 -17.69 4.18 -5.75
C LEU A 282 -18.39 3.27 -4.74
N ALA A 283 -18.97 3.85 -3.68
CA ALA A 283 -19.72 3.12 -2.66
C ALA A 283 -21.01 2.51 -3.23
N ARG A 284 -21.76 3.23 -4.07
CA ARG A 284 -22.97 2.71 -4.73
C ARG A 284 -22.66 1.53 -5.64
N VAL A 285 -21.56 1.58 -6.41
CA VAL A 285 -21.12 0.45 -7.25
C VAL A 285 -20.73 -0.74 -6.40
N PHE A 286 -19.96 -0.53 -5.34
CA PHE A 286 -19.56 -1.58 -4.40
C PHE A 286 -20.78 -2.23 -3.75
N ARG A 287 -21.70 -1.41 -3.21
CA ARG A 287 -22.96 -1.82 -2.61
C ARG A 287 -23.79 -2.67 -3.56
N LYS A 288 -23.99 -2.22 -4.80
CA LYS A 288 -24.77 -2.96 -5.81
C LYS A 288 -24.23 -4.38 -6.00
N ARG A 289 -22.91 -4.54 -6.10
CA ARG A 289 -22.27 -5.87 -6.29
C ARG A 289 -22.45 -6.77 -5.08
N VAL A 290 -22.21 -6.26 -3.88
CA VAL A 290 -22.38 -7.01 -2.61
C VAL A 290 -23.83 -7.47 -2.45
N PHE A 291 -24.80 -6.57 -2.60
CA PHE A 291 -26.22 -6.89 -2.42
C PHE A 291 -26.74 -7.84 -3.51
N THR A 292 -26.27 -7.70 -4.74
CA THR A 292 -26.59 -8.65 -5.81
C THR A 292 -26.12 -10.06 -5.43
N TYR A 293 -24.87 -10.19 -4.97
CA TYR A 293 -24.32 -11.49 -4.54
C TYR A 293 -25.09 -12.10 -3.36
N LEU A 294 -25.41 -11.30 -2.34
CA LEU A 294 -26.22 -11.75 -1.21
C LEU A 294 -27.62 -12.21 -1.64
N GLY A 295 -28.29 -11.47 -2.54
CA GLY A 295 -29.59 -11.85 -3.07
C GLY A 295 -29.58 -13.16 -3.86
N HIS A 296 -28.50 -13.47 -4.57
CA HIS A 296 -28.33 -14.75 -5.29
C HIS A 296 -28.15 -15.94 -4.33
N ASN A 297 -27.61 -15.72 -3.14
CA ASN A 297 -27.36 -16.78 -2.15
C ASN A 297 -28.53 -17.03 -1.17
N ILE A 298 -29.59 -16.21 -1.24
CA ILE A 298 -30.79 -16.32 -0.37
C ILE A 298 -31.96 -16.99 -1.12
N SER A 299 -31.77 -17.42 -2.38
CA SER A 299 -32.75 -18.17 -3.17
C SER A 299 -32.56 -19.68 -3.08
#